data_AF-A0A9B0TC56-F1
#
_entry.id   AF-A0A9B0TC56-F1
#
_cell.length_a   1.000
_cell.length_b   1.000
_cell.length_c   1.000
_cell.angle_alpha   90.00
_cell.angle_beta   90.00
_cell.angle_gamma   90.00
#
_symmetry.space_group_name_H-M   'P 1'
#
loop_
_entity.id
_entity.type
_entity.pdbx_description
1 polymer ?
#
loop_
_entity_poly.entity_id
_entity_poly.type
_entity_poly.pdbx_seq_one_letter_code
_entity_poly.pdbx_strand_id
1 'polypeptide(L)'
;MASSDLEQLCTYINEKIGNIKNTLSIRNGGQEPALKTILNKIGNEIIVVNELLNKLELEIEYHEQTSNSLKELCESLEEDYKDVQHLKENIPPHLPQIAVTKSLYMKSRLTYCQINDVIKEINKAVASKYKIVHQPKKSMSSVVRNLYHRFIEEETKDTKGHYFVVEADIKEFTALKIDKRFHVILNILRHCKRLSEVRGGRLTRYVIT
;
A
#
# COMPACT_ATOMS: atom_id res chain seq x y z
N MET A 1 75.87 4.13 19.60
CA MET A 1 75.60 2.71 19.21
C MET A 1 74.82 1.96 20.28
N ALA A 2 75.16 2.04 21.57
CA ALA A 2 74.43 1.34 22.66
C ALA A 2 72.92 1.66 22.82
N SER A 3 72.43 2.82 22.36
CA SER A 3 71.01 3.18 22.42
C SER A 3 70.13 2.33 21.48
N SER A 4 70.70 1.91 20.33
CA SER A 4 70.01 1.14 19.29
C SER A 4 69.73 -0.30 19.74
N ASP A 5 70.69 -0.93 20.42
CA ASP A 5 70.57 -2.32 20.85
C ASP A 5 69.57 -2.46 22.01
N LEU A 6 69.52 -1.45 22.90
CA LEU A 6 68.53 -1.39 23.97
C LEU A 6 67.10 -1.19 23.41
N GLU A 7 66.92 -0.34 22.41
CA GLU A 7 65.63 -0.14 21.75
C GLU A 7 65.15 -1.39 21.01
N GLN A 8 66.04 -2.11 20.32
CA GLN A 8 65.72 -3.39 19.70
C GLN A 8 65.31 -4.43 20.74
N LEU A 9 66.03 -4.51 21.86
CA LEU A 9 65.68 -5.42 22.96
C LEU A 9 64.32 -5.05 23.59
N CYS A 10 64.05 -3.77 23.82
CA CYS A 10 62.76 -3.30 24.32
C CYS A 10 61.63 -3.67 23.36
N THR A 11 61.84 -3.51 22.06
CA THR A 11 60.86 -3.88 21.03
C THR A 11 60.57 -5.37 21.06
N TYR A 12 61.61 -6.21 21.10
CA TYR A 12 61.48 -7.66 21.19
C TYR A 12 60.75 -8.10 22.47
N ILE A 13 61.10 -7.53 23.62
CA ILE A 13 60.44 -7.82 24.90
C ILE A 13 58.97 -7.41 24.86
N ASN A 14 58.67 -6.22 24.33
CA ASN A 14 57.29 -5.74 24.20
C ASN A 14 56.46 -6.62 23.25
N GLU A 15 57.06 -7.11 22.17
CA GLU A 15 56.42 -8.07 21.26
C GLU A 15 56.11 -9.39 22.00
N LYS A 16 57.05 -9.93 22.78
CA LYS A 16 56.81 -11.13 23.59
C LYS A 16 55.73 -10.91 24.64
N ILE A 17 55.73 -9.77 25.33
CA ILE A 17 54.68 -9.39 26.27
C ILE A 17 53.32 -9.30 25.56
N GLY A 18 53.27 -8.69 24.36
CA GLY A 18 52.08 -8.62 23.53
C GLY A 18 51.55 -10.01 23.14
N ASN A 19 52.44 -10.90 22.72
CA ASN A 19 52.10 -12.28 22.38
C ASN A 19 51.52 -13.05 23.59
N ILE A 20 52.10 -12.87 24.77
CA ILE A 20 51.57 -13.48 26.00
C ILE A 20 50.17 -12.94 26.31
N LYS A 21 49.97 -11.62 26.22
CA LYS A 21 48.65 -11.00 26.42
C LYS A 21 47.60 -11.55 25.45
N ASN A 22 47.93 -11.67 24.16
CA ASN A 22 47.02 -12.23 23.16
C ASN A 22 46.67 -13.68 23.47
N THR A 23 47.66 -14.50 23.83
CA THR A 23 47.44 -15.91 24.16
C THR A 23 46.55 -16.07 25.38
N LEU A 24 46.69 -15.20 26.38
CA LEU A 24 45.82 -15.16 27.55
C LEU A 24 44.39 -14.76 27.19
N SER A 25 44.21 -13.72 26.37
CA SER A 25 42.88 -13.28 25.91
C SER A 25 42.15 -14.38 25.12
N ILE A 26 42.83 -15.07 24.21
CA ILE A 26 42.26 -16.20 23.45
C ILE A 26 41.82 -17.32 24.39
N ARG A 27 42.67 -17.69 25.36
CA ARG A 27 42.34 -18.71 26.35
C ARG A 27 41.13 -18.31 27.18
N ASN A 28 41.08 -17.08 27.67
CA ASN A 28 39.96 -16.55 28.44
C ASN A 28 38.66 -16.58 27.63
N GLY A 29 38.70 -16.19 26.35
CA GLY A 29 37.53 -16.26 25.47
C GLY A 29 36.96 -17.68 25.31
N GLY A 30 37.79 -18.71 25.40
CA GLY A 30 37.37 -20.11 25.32
C GLY A 30 36.99 -20.77 26.65
N GLN A 31 37.58 -20.33 27.76
CA GLN A 31 37.39 -20.93 29.10
C GLN A 31 36.38 -20.18 29.96
N GLU A 32 36.26 -18.86 29.81
CA GLU A 32 35.33 -18.05 30.58
C GLU A 32 33.89 -18.28 30.07
N PRO A 33 32.97 -18.81 30.89
CA PRO A 33 31.63 -19.20 30.43
C PRO A 33 30.81 -18.02 29.88
N ALA A 34 30.97 -16.83 30.47
CA ALA A 34 30.25 -15.63 30.06
C ALA A 34 30.67 -15.17 28.65
N LEU A 35 31.99 -15.03 28.42
CA LEU A 35 32.54 -14.67 27.11
C LEU A 35 32.21 -15.70 26.04
N LYS A 36 32.34 -17.00 26.34
CA LYS A 36 31.98 -18.07 25.42
C LYS A 36 30.51 -18.03 25.02
N THR A 37 29.63 -17.72 25.96
CA THR A 37 28.19 -17.59 25.68
C THR A 37 27.91 -16.40 24.75
N ILE A 38 28.55 -15.25 24.99
CA ILE A 38 28.42 -14.07 24.13
C ILE A 38 28.95 -14.38 22.73
N LEU A 39 30.12 -15.01 22.62
CA LEU A 39 30.73 -15.36 21.33
C LEU A 39 29.84 -16.32 20.53
N ASN A 40 29.23 -17.31 21.18
CA ASN A 40 28.27 -18.20 20.53
C ASN A 40 27.00 -17.48 20.07
N LYS A 41 26.49 -16.52 20.87
CA LYS A 41 25.34 -15.70 20.45
C LYS A 41 25.66 -14.89 19.21
N ILE A 42 26.82 -14.24 19.18
CA ILE A 42 27.29 -13.49 18.00
C ILE A 42 27.41 -14.43 16.79
N GLY A 43 28.00 -15.62 16.97
CA GLY A 43 28.11 -16.61 15.90
C GLY A 43 26.76 -17.04 15.35
N ASN A 44 25.79 -17.31 16.22
CA ASN A 44 24.42 -17.66 15.81
C ASN A 44 23.72 -16.50 15.09
N GLU A 45 23.87 -15.27 15.59
CA GLU A 45 23.31 -14.08 14.95
C GLU A 45 23.90 -13.86 13.55
N ILE A 46 25.21 -14.09 13.36
CA ILE A 46 25.86 -14.01 12.04
C ILE A 46 25.26 -15.03 11.06
N ILE A 47 24.99 -16.26 11.52
CA ILE A 47 24.34 -17.28 10.68
C ILE A 47 22.94 -16.83 10.25
N VAL A 48 22.15 -16.31 11.19
CA VAL A 48 20.80 -15.79 10.89
C VAL A 48 20.86 -14.62 9.92
N VAL A 49 21.81 -13.69 10.10
CA VAL A 49 22.01 -12.56 9.18
C VAL A 49 22.36 -13.07 7.78
N ASN A 50 23.22 -14.08 7.65
CA ASN A 50 23.58 -14.66 6.37
C ASN A 50 22.36 -15.30 5.66
N GLU A 51 21.50 -16.01 6.40
CA GLU A 51 20.26 -16.56 5.84
C GLU A 51 19.29 -15.47 5.38
N LEU A 52 19.17 -14.37 6.15
CA LEU A 52 18.35 -13.23 5.78
C LEU A 52 18.87 -12.52 4.52
N LEU A 53 20.19 -12.41 4.36
CA LEU A 53 20.80 -11.85 3.16
C LEU A 53 20.50 -12.71 1.93
N ASN A 54 20.61 -14.03 2.03
CA ASN A 54 20.23 -14.93 0.93
C ASN A 54 18.76 -14.78 0.54
N LYS A 55 17.88 -14.61 1.53
CA LYS A 55 16.45 -14.37 1.27
C LYS A 55 16.20 -13.04 0.58
N LEU A 56 16.91 -12.00 1.00
CA LEU A 56 16.83 -10.67 0.39
C LEU A 56 17.31 -10.70 -1.07
N GLU A 57 18.38 -11.43 -1.36
CA GLU A 57 18.90 -11.60 -2.72
C GLU A 57 17.85 -12.24 -3.65
N LEU A 58 17.17 -13.31 -3.21
CA LEU A 58 16.08 -13.93 -3.97
C LEU A 58 14.89 -12.98 -4.19
N GLU A 59 14.54 -12.17 -3.19
CA GLU A 59 13.44 -11.20 -3.30
C GLU A 59 13.79 -10.08 -4.29
N ILE A 60 15.05 -9.62 -4.30
CA ILE A 60 15.54 -8.63 -5.27
C ILE A 60 15.44 -9.20 -6.69
N GLU A 61 15.88 -10.44 -6.91
CA GLU A 61 15.82 -11.08 -8.22
C GLU A 61 14.37 -11.21 -8.73
N TYR A 62 13.44 -11.63 -7.86
CA TYR A 62 12.03 -11.70 -8.19
C TYR A 62 11.43 -10.32 -8.56
N HIS A 63 11.77 -9.29 -7.79
CA HIS A 63 11.33 -7.92 -8.07
C HIS A 63 11.87 -7.41 -9.41
N GLU A 64 13.12 -7.69 -9.73
CA GLU A 64 13.75 -7.30 -11.00
C GLU A 64 13.05 -7.96 -12.20
N GLN A 65 12.79 -9.27 -12.11
CA GLN A 65 12.04 -10.00 -13.13
C GLN A 65 10.63 -9.42 -13.34
N THR A 66 9.92 -9.16 -12.24
CA THR A 66 8.57 -8.57 -12.29
C THR A 66 8.59 -7.18 -12.93
N SER A 67 9.60 -6.36 -12.61
CA SER A 67 9.79 -5.03 -13.19
C SER A 67 10.01 -5.10 -14.70
N ASN A 68 10.81 -6.06 -15.17
CA ASN A 68 11.05 -6.28 -16.59
C ASN A 68 9.77 -6.68 -17.33
N SER A 69 9.00 -7.64 -16.79
CA SER A 69 7.71 -8.02 -17.38
C SER A 69 6.71 -6.86 -17.42
N LEU A 70 6.69 -6.01 -16.39
CA LEU A 70 5.84 -4.82 -16.37
C LEU A 70 6.26 -3.81 -17.46
N LYS A 71 7.56 -3.66 -17.68
CA LYS A 71 8.10 -2.79 -18.73
C LYS A 71 7.67 -3.27 -20.12
N GLU A 72 7.79 -4.56 -20.41
CA GLU A 72 7.35 -5.15 -21.68
C GLU A 72 5.85 -4.92 -21.93
N LEU A 73 5.02 -5.08 -20.89
CA LEU A 73 3.59 -4.81 -20.99
C LEU A 73 3.30 -3.34 -21.31
N CYS A 74 4.01 -2.41 -20.66
CA CYS A 74 3.88 -0.98 -20.94
C CYS A 74 4.27 -0.63 -22.37
N GLU A 75 5.36 -1.22 -22.89
CA GLU A 75 5.81 -1.03 -24.27
C GLU A 75 4.75 -1.54 -25.26
N SER A 76 4.17 -2.73 -25.03
CA SER A 76 3.08 -3.28 -25.84
C SER A 76 1.82 -2.38 -25.82
N LEU A 77 1.43 -1.87 -24.65
CA LEU A 77 0.28 -0.97 -24.54
C LEU A 77 0.52 0.38 -25.24
N GLU A 78 1.77 0.85 -25.26
CA GLU A 78 2.12 2.08 -25.97
C GLU A 78 2.00 1.89 -27.49
N GLU A 79 2.37 0.72 -28.00
CA GLU A 79 2.18 0.35 -29.41
C GLU A 79 0.69 0.27 -29.77
N ASP A 80 -0.11 -0.44 -28.98
CA ASP A 80 -1.57 -0.52 -29.16
C ASP A 80 -2.22 0.87 -29.16
N TYR A 81 -1.77 1.77 -28.29
CA TYR A 81 -2.27 3.14 -28.25
C TYR A 81 -1.96 3.91 -29.53
N LYS A 82 -0.75 3.75 -30.08
CA LYS A 82 -0.34 4.37 -31.34
C LYS A 82 -1.22 3.86 -32.49
N ASP A 83 -1.49 2.56 -32.54
CA ASP A 83 -2.39 1.96 -33.53
C ASP A 83 -3.81 2.52 -33.43
N VAL A 84 -4.36 2.63 -32.21
CA VAL A 84 -5.70 3.21 -32.00
C VAL A 84 -5.75 4.68 -32.43
N GLN A 85 -4.70 5.48 -32.17
CA GLN A 85 -4.65 6.86 -32.66
C GLN A 85 -4.59 6.90 -34.19
N HIS A 86 -3.75 6.06 -34.81
CA HIS A 86 -3.65 5.99 -36.26
C HIS A 86 -4.99 5.59 -36.90
N LEU A 87 -5.69 4.59 -36.35
CA LEU A 87 -7.02 4.19 -36.80
C LEU A 87 -8.05 5.31 -36.67
N LYS A 88 -8.00 6.08 -35.57
CA LYS A 88 -8.89 7.23 -35.33
C LYS A 88 -8.65 8.36 -36.33
N GLU A 89 -7.40 8.62 -36.70
CA GLU A 89 -7.04 9.68 -37.65
C GLU A 89 -7.40 9.31 -39.11
N ASN A 90 -7.45 8.02 -39.41
CA ASN A 90 -7.69 7.50 -40.76
C ASN A 90 -9.09 6.89 -40.97
N ILE A 91 -10.11 7.35 -40.22
CA ILE A 91 -11.48 6.85 -40.39
C ILE A 91 -12.03 7.31 -41.76
N PRO A 92 -12.46 6.39 -42.65
CA PRO A 92 -13.03 6.77 -43.93
C PRO A 92 -14.33 7.56 -43.77
N PRO A 93 -14.54 8.62 -44.56
CA PRO A 93 -15.68 9.54 -44.40
C PRO A 93 -17.05 8.91 -44.74
N HIS A 94 -17.09 7.69 -45.26
CA HIS A 94 -18.30 6.98 -45.69
C HIS A 94 -18.80 5.94 -44.68
N LEU A 95 -18.06 5.67 -43.60
CA LEU A 95 -18.55 4.78 -42.57
C LEU A 95 -19.69 5.47 -41.81
N PRO A 96 -20.78 4.74 -41.49
CA PRO A 96 -21.76 5.23 -40.53
C PRO A 96 -20.99 5.56 -39.25
N GLN A 97 -21.13 6.79 -38.74
CA GLN A 97 -20.60 7.16 -37.43
C GLN A 97 -21.32 6.30 -36.39
N ILE A 98 -20.83 5.07 -36.16
CA ILE A 98 -21.35 4.20 -35.13
C ILE A 98 -21.16 4.96 -33.84
N ALA A 99 -22.30 5.16 -33.18
CA ALA A 99 -22.46 5.78 -31.89
C ALA A 99 -21.58 5.12 -30.80
N VAL A 100 -20.26 5.37 -30.81
CA VAL A 100 -19.38 5.29 -29.62
C VAL A 100 -19.84 6.30 -28.55
N THR A 101 -20.82 7.14 -28.91
CA THR A 101 -21.58 8.03 -28.05
C THR A 101 -22.34 7.37 -26.91
N LYS A 102 -22.55 6.04 -26.84
CA LYS A 102 -23.19 5.52 -25.61
C LYS A 102 -22.29 5.59 -24.36
N SER A 103 -20.96 5.56 -24.54
CA SER A 103 -19.96 5.78 -23.48
C SER A 103 -19.49 7.24 -23.41
N LEU A 104 -19.38 7.93 -24.56
CA LEU A 104 -19.00 9.35 -24.57
C LEU A 104 -20.06 10.28 -23.93
N TYR A 105 -21.34 9.91 -23.94
CA TYR A 105 -22.39 10.74 -23.33
C TYR A 105 -22.26 10.86 -21.80
N MET A 106 -21.56 9.95 -21.12
CA MET A 106 -21.26 10.11 -19.69
C MET A 106 -20.00 10.94 -19.42
N LYS A 107 -19.09 11.00 -20.40
CA LYS A 107 -17.76 11.63 -20.26
C LYS A 107 -17.67 13.04 -20.85
N SER A 108 -18.68 13.48 -21.61
CA SER A 108 -18.60 14.70 -22.44
C SER A 108 -18.46 16.02 -21.68
N ARG A 109 -18.59 16.03 -20.35
CA ARG A 109 -18.38 17.24 -19.50
C ARG A 109 -17.68 16.98 -18.17
N LEU A 110 -17.31 15.73 -17.87
CA LEU A 110 -16.70 15.37 -16.59
C LEU A 110 -15.23 15.03 -16.77
N THR A 111 -14.36 15.84 -16.15
CA THR A 111 -12.92 15.61 -16.20
C THR A 111 -12.52 14.49 -15.25
N TYR A 112 -11.38 13.85 -15.53
CA TYR A 112 -10.81 12.81 -14.66
C TYR A 112 -10.63 13.31 -13.22
N CYS A 113 -10.14 14.55 -13.06
CA CYS A 113 -9.99 15.18 -11.75
C CYS A 113 -11.32 15.27 -11.00
N GLN A 114 -12.39 15.69 -11.67
CA GLN A 114 -13.72 15.81 -11.08
C GLN A 114 -14.30 14.47 -10.61
N ILE A 115 -14.02 13.38 -11.32
CA ILE A 115 -14.43 12.03 -10.90
C ILE A 115 -13.63 11.60 -9.66
N ASN A 116 -12.31 11.83 -9.67
CA ASN A 116 -11.45 11.51 -8.54
C ASN A 116 -11.75 12.32 -7.29
N ASP A 117 -12.15 13.58 -7.42
CA ASP A 117 -12.55 14.40 -6.28
C ASP A 117 -13.81 13.84 -5.61
N VAL A 118 -14.78 13.35 -6.39
CA VAL A 118 -15.95 12.66 -5.85
C VAL A 118 -15.58 11.32 -5.20
N ILE A 119 -14.67 10.55 -5.79
CA ILE A 119 -14.17 9.31 -5.18
C ILE A 119 -13.51 9.61 -3.83
N LYS A 120 -12.70 10.67 -3.73
CA LYS A 120 -12.06 11.09 -2.47
C LYS A 120 -13.09 11.41 -1.39
N GLU A 121 -14.14 12.17 -1.72
CA GLU A 121 -15.20 12.49 -0.77
C GLU A 121 -16.00 11.24 -0.36
N ILE A 122 -16.32 10.33 -1.29
CA ILE A 122 -16.96 9.05 -0.95
C ILE A 122 -16.08 8.24 0.00
N ASN A 123 -14.79 8.12 -0.28
CA ASN A 123 -13.84 7.41 0.59
C ASN A 123 -13.75 8.04 1.98
N LYS A 124 -13.80 9.37 2.07
CA LYS A 124 -13.85 10.09 3.35
C LYS A 124 -15.13 9.79 4.13
N ALA A 125 -16.28 9.71 3.48
CA ALA A 125 -17.54 9.33 4.11
C ALA A 125 -17.50 7.90 4.64
N VAL A 126 -17.01 6.97 3.82
CA VAL A 126 -16.80 5.56 4.22
C VAL A 126 -15.88 5.49 5.44
N ALA A 127 -14.70 6.10 5.37
CA ALA A 127 -13.75 6.08 6.47
C ALA A 127 -14.34 6.66 7.77
N SER A 128 -15.10 7.76 7.68
CA SER A 128 -15.74 8.40 8.83
C SER A 128 -16.83 7.52 9.45
N LYS A 129 -17.69 6.92 8.63
CA LYS A 129 -18.74 5.98 9.07
C LYS A 129 -18.13 4.79 9.80
N TYR A 130 -17.18 4.09 9.19
CA TYR A 130 -16.62 2.87 9.76
C TYR A 130 -15.67 3.13 10.93
N LYS A 131 -15.11 4.34 11.03
CA LYS A 131 -14.42 4.80 12.25
C LYS A 131 -15.38 4.85 13.44
N ILE A 132 -16.62 5.31 13.25
CA ILE A 132 -17.65 5.34 14.30
C ILE A 132 -18.13 3.91 14.60
N VAL A 133 -18.38 3.09 13.57
CA VAL A 133 -18.84 1.70 13.75
C VAL A 133 -17.86 0.87 14.60
N HIS A 134 -16.56 1.06 14.40
CA HIS A 134 -15.51 0.34 15.15
C HIS A 134 -15.09 1.02 16.46
N GLN A 135 -15.57 2.22 16.77
CA GLN A 135 -15.21 2.92 17.99
C GLN A 135 -15.83 2.22 19.23
N PRO A 136 -15.13 2.16 20.38
CA PRO A 136 -15.71 1.63 21.61
C PRO A 136 -16.95 2.42 22.06
N LYS A 137 -18.08 1.74 22.29
CA LYS A 137 -19.37 2.37 22.69
C LYS A 137 -19.28 3.29 23.92
N LYS A 138 -18.36 2.97 24.84
CA LYS A 138 -18.08 3.75 26.06
C LYS A 138 -17.44 5.13 25.81
N SER A 139 -16.76 5.32 24.68
CA SER A 139 -16.10 6.58 24.33
C SER A 139 -16.92 7.47 23.39
N MET A 140 -18.11 7.04 22.99
CA MET A 140 -18.97 7.79 22.06
C MET A 140 -19.77 8.88 22.79
N SER A 141 -19.83 10.07 22.19
CA SER A 141 -20.76 11.14 22.58
C SER A 141 -22.21 10.80 22.17
N SER A 142 -23.19 11.56 22.67
CA SER A 142 -24.62 11.35 22.34
C SER A 142 -24.91 11.42 20.84
N VAL A 143 -24.32 12.39 20.14
CA VAL A 143 -24.47 12.58 18.69
C VAL A 143 -23.89 11.39 17.91
N VAL A 144 -22.68 10.96 18.26
CA VAL A 144 -22.01 9.82 17.61
C VAL A 144 -22.76 8.52 17.87
N ARG A 145 -23.35 8.37 19.06
CA ARG A 145 -24.18 7.22 19.41
C ARG A 145 -25.46 7.15 18.58
N ASN A 146 -26.11 8.28 18.32
CA ASN A 146 -27.28 8.33 17.42
C ASN A 146 -26.91 7.91 15.99
N LEU A 147 -25.77 8.38 15.47
CA LEU A 147 -25.26 7.95 14.16
C LEU A 147 -24.96 6.45 14.13
N TYR A 148 -24.36 5.90 15.19
CA TYR A 148 -24.11 4.47 15.32
C TYR A 148 -25.41 3.66 15.23
N HIS A 149 -26.46 4.05 15.96
CA HIS A 149 -27.76 3.37 15.89
C HIS A 149 -28.34 3.40 14.47
N ARG A 150 -28.29 4.56 13.79
CA ARG A 150 -28.70 4.68 12.39
C ARG A 150 -27.93 3.72 11.48
N PHE A 151 -26.61 3.62 11.62
CA PHE A 151 -25.80 2.72 10.78
C PHE A 151 -26.17 1.25 10.94
N ILE A 152 -26.48 0.83 12.16
CA ILE A 152 -26.91 -0.54 12.45
C ILE A 152 -28.32 -0.82 11.90
N GLU A 153 -29.24 0.13 12.01
CA GLU A 153 -30.59 0.02 11.42
C GLU A 153 -30.55 -0.01 9.88
N GLU A 154 -29.57 0.64 9.27
CA GLU A 154 -29.37 0.63 7.84
C GLU A 154 -28.75 -0.67 7.33
N GLU A 155 -28.22 -1.56 8.17
CA GLU A 155 -27.67 -2.83 7.69
C GLU A 155 -28.75 -3.79 7.17
N THR A 156 -28.40 -4.54 6.13
CA THR A 156 -29.24 -5.59 5.54
C THR A 156 -28.42 -6.87 5.34
N LYS A 157 -29.11 -7.99 5.06
CA LYS A 157 -28.45 -9.26 4.76
C LYS A 157 -27.47 -9.14 3.58
N ASP A 158 -27.83 -8.33 2.59
CA ASP A 158 -27.06 -8.14 1.36
C ASP A 158 -25.85 -7.20 1.53
N THR A 159 -25.80 -6.42 2.62
CA THR A 159 -24.66 -5.53 2.93
C THR A 159 -23.77 -6.08 4.04
N LYS A 160 -24.06 -7.27 4.56
CA LYS A 160 -23.27 -7.89 5.63
C LYS A 160 -21.85 -8.16 5.11
N GLY A 161 -20.85 -7.68 5.85
CA GLY A 161 -19.44 -7.85 5.51
C GLY A 161 -18.92 -6.94 4.38
N HIS A 162 -19.75 -6.03 3.86
CA HIS A 162 -19.34 -5.09 2.81
C HIS A 162 -19.38 -3.65 3.31
N TYR A 163 -18.45 -2.82 2.83
CA TYR A 163 -18.46 -1.39 3.11
C TYR A 163 -19.51 -0.70 2.24
N PHE A 164 -20.41 0.04 2.87
CA PHE A 164 -21.43 0.83 2.17
C PHE A 164 -21.71 2.18 2.83
N VAL A 165 -22.13 3.14 2.01
CA VAL A 165 -22.62 4.46 2.43
C VAL A 165 -23.99 4.74 1.83
N VAL A 166 -24.76 5.59 2.50
CA VAL A 166 -26.04 6.10 2.00
C VAL A 166 -25.96 7.60 1.76
N GLU A 167 -26.97 8.17 1.11
CA GLU A 167 -27.00 9.61 0.82
C GLU A 167 -26.90 10.49 2.07
N ALA A 168 -27.46 10.05 3.19
CA ALA A 168 -27.33 10.74 4.47
C ALA A 168 -25.87 10.80 4.96
N ASP A 169 -25.08 9.75 4.71
CA ASP A 169 -23.66 9.69 5.11
C ASP A 169 -22.82 10.67 4.29
N ILE A 170 -23.12 10.79 2.99
CA ILE A 170 -22.47 11.76 2.11
C ILE A 170 -22.76 13.18 2.60
N LYS A 171 -24.02 13.49 2.94
CA LYS A 171 -24.38 14.83 3.47
C LYS A 171 -23.76 15.13 4.83
N GLU A 172 -23.59 14.12 5.68
CA GLU A 172 -23.05 14.27 7.03
C GLU A 172 -21.53 14.46 7.03
N PHE A 173 -20.80 13.67 6.24
CA PHE A 173 -19.33 13.59 6.32
C PHE A 173 -18.58 14.33 5.22
N THR A 174 -19.29 14.85 4.21
CA THR A 174 -18.69 15.51 3.05
C THR A 174 -19.40 16.83 2.74
N ALA A 175 -18.71 17.73 2.05
CA ALA A 175 -19.33 18.93 1.49
C ALA A 175 -19.94 18.68 0.09
N LEU A 176 -20.08 17.42 -0.30
CA LEU A 176 -20.49 17.04 -1.64
C LEU A 176 -21.99 17.22 -1.83
N LYS A 177 -22.36 17.99 -2.86
CA LYS A 177 -23.76 18.17 -3.24
C LYS A 177 -24.24 16.94 -4.01
N ILE A 178 -25.35 16.35 -3.55
CA ILE A 178 -26.04 15.24 -4.23
C ILE A 178 -26.91 15.85 -5.34
N ASP A 179 -26.27 16.21 -6.46
CA ASP A 179 -26.91 16.78 -7.63
C ASP A 179 -26.92 15.79 -8.81
N LYS A 180 -27.47 16.22 -9.96
CA LYS A 180 -27.49 15.38 -11.17
C LYS A 180 -26.08 14.92 -11.57
N ARG A 181 -25.05 15.74 -11.33
CA ARG A 181 -23.66 15.43 -11.65
C ARG A 181 -23.13 14.31 -10.76
N PHE A 182 -23.44 14.33 -9.47
CA PHE A 182 -23.11 13.23 -8.55
C PHE A 182 -23.67 11.89 -9.04
N HIS A 183 -24.94 11.83 -9.43
CA HIS A 183 -25.55 10.60 -9.95
C HIS A 183 -24.96 10.14 -11.28
N VAL A 184 -24.56 11.07 -12.17
CA VAL A 184 -23.81 10.71 -13.39
C VAL A 184 -22.48 10.07 -13.03
N ILE A 185 -21.75 10.61 -12.04
CA ILE A 185 -20.50 10.02 -11.57
C ILE A 185 -20.72 8.65 -10.93
N LEU A 186 -21.76 8.47 -10.11
CA LEU A 186 -22.11 7.15 -9.56
C LEU A 186 -22.38 6.12 -10.66
N ASN A 187 -23.08 6.50 -11.73
CA ASN A 187 -23.29 5.63 -12.89
C ASN A 187 -21.97 5.23 -13.57
N ILE A 188 -21.03 6.17 -13.71
CA ILE A 188 -19.68 5.88 -14.22
C ILE A 188 -18.97 4.88 -13.31
N LEU A 189 -18.95 5.13 -12.01
CA LEU A 189 -18.28 4.26 -11.03
C LEU A 189 -18.90 2.85 -11.00
N ARG A 190 -20.21 2.77 -11.14
CA ARG A 190 -20.95 1.50 -11.27
C ARG A 190 -20.56 0.75 -12.56
N HIS A 191 -20.45 1.46 -13.68
CA HIS A 191 -20.00 0.87 -14.94
C HIS A 191 -18.55 0.36 -14.83
N CYS A 192 -17.69 1.09 -14.12
CA CYS A 192 -16.33 0.67 -13.80
C CYS A 192 -16.22 -0.40 -12.70
N LYS A 193 -17.35 -0.94 -12.22
CA LYS A 193 -17.41 -1.95 -11.14
C LYS A 193 -16.71 -1.55 -9.83
N ARG A 194 -16.57 -0.24 -9.57
CA ARG A 194 -16.00 0.30 -8.32
C ARG A 194 -17.04 0.49 -7.21
N LEU A 195 -18.32 0.47 -7.59
CA LEU A 195 -19.42 0.50 -6.64
C LEU A 195 -20.60 -0.32 -7.18
N SER A 196 -21.48 -0.74 -6.28
CA SER A 196 -22.77 -1.34 -6.60
C SER A 196 -23.89 -0.70 -5.77
N GLU A 197 -25.13 -0.80 -6.26
CA GLU A 197 -26.30 -0.26 -5.58
C GLU A 197 -27.17 -1.39 -5.04
N VAL A 198 -27.36 -1.42 -3.72
CA VAL A 198 -28.29 -2.32 -3.04
C VAL A 198 -29.49 -1.51 -2.58
N ARG A 199 -30.68 -1.84 -3.09
CA ARG A 199 -31.93 -1.13 -2.78
C ARG A 199 -32.80 -1.99 -1.87
N GLY A 200 -33.23 -1.42 -0.74
CA GLY A 200 -34.10 -2.10 0.21
C GLY A 200 -34.63 -1.14 1.28
N GLY A 201 -35.89 -1.29 1.67
CA GLY A 201 -36.50 -0.45 2.72
C GLY A 201 -36.62 1.03 2.35
N ARG A 202 -36.87 1.36 1.08
CA ARG A 202 -36.86 2.74 0.52
C ARG A 202 -35.51 3.47 0.65
N LEU A 203 -34.43 2.73 0.90
CA LEU A 203 -33.09 3.25 1.04
C LEU A 203 -32.16 2.63 -0.02
N THR A 204 -31.39 3.49 -0.69
CA THR A 204 -30.34 3.07 -1.63
C THR A 204 -28.99 3.07 -0.91
N ARG A 205 -28.32 1.92 -0.93
CA ARG A 205 -26.99 1.71 -0.33
C ARG A 205 -25.97 1.62 -1.45
N TYR A 206 -24.97 2.47 -1.40
CA TYR A 206 -23.82 2.45 -2.31
C TYR A 206 -22.74 1.58 -1.69
N VAL A 207 -22.65 0.34 -2.14
CA VAL A 207 -21.68 -0.65 -1.68
C VAL A 207 -20.38 -0.47 -2.46
N ILE A 208 -19.27 -0.38 -1.75
CA ILE A 208 -17.93 -0.25 -2.31
C ILE A 208 -17.39 -1.65 -2.56
N THR A 209 -16.87 -1.86 -3.78
CA THR A 209 -16.30 -3.15 -4.24
C THR A 209 -14.78 -3.06 -4.30
#